data_AF-A0A418E1J0-F1
#
_entry.id   AF-A0A418E1J0-F1
#
_cell.length_a   1.000
_cell.length_b   1.000
_cell.length_c   1.000
_cell.angle_alpha   90.00
_cell.angle_beta   90.00
_cell.angle_gamma   90.00
#
_symmetry.space_group_name_H-M   'P 1'
#
loop_
_entity.id
_entity.type
_entity.pdbx_description
1 polymer ?
#
loop_
_entity_poly.entity_id
_entity_poly.type
_entity_poly.pdbx_seq_one_letter_code
_entity_poly.pdbx_strand_id
1 'polypeptide(L)'
;MHFHLTKKTGKIMRVLDRGLDSTDSIVNVLFFRFVPTLCEVAAVSLVFAFAFNDHWLSVVTVSSVSLYTVVTFIGTTVRLRFKTQSNHHDNDANEKAVDSLTNFETVKYFNAEKYETERYMASIDRYQQSTYLTRGYLNALNVAQQLIQSTCLFVCMAITGIQVSQGHLTVGDFVAVGSYILNIFKPLDSLGAIYNTIVQSVVDMSNLVELLHQTPDVLDKDDAKRRYQPTVRFDHVSFTYPGQPSTNGLKNISFTIGPGQTLAVVGTTGAGKSTLSRLLFRFYDVTAGRILIDGQDISNVDQKSLRQVLGIVPQDAVMFNDSIYYNIHYGRLSASKAEVEAAAKAANLDSFLASLPDGLDTKVGERGLKLSGGEKQRVAIARAILKNPKVMVLDEATSALDTRTERSIYEELQRICAHRTTLVIAHRLSTIREAHEILVLDHGQMLERGSHDHLIAQNGGIKLY
;
A
#
# COMPACT_ATOMS: atom_id res chain seq x y z
N MET A 1 11.57 -2.92 -4.74
CA MET A 1 10.71 -4.14 -4.61
C MET A 1 10.64 -4.61 -3.17
N HIS A 2 11.77 -4.63 -2.45
CA HIS A 2 11.83 -5.02 -1.04
C HIS A 2 10.81 -4.28 -0.18
N PHE A 3 10.71 -2.94 -0.32
CA PHE A 3 9.72 -2.12 0.36
C PHE A 3 8.27 -2.63 0.27
N HIS A 4 7.83 -3.06 -0.92
CA HIS A 4 6.46 -3.55 -1.14
C HIS A 4 6.22 -4.98 -0.64
N LEU A 5 7.29 -5.77 -0.45
CA LEU A 5 7.19 -7.12 0.11
C LEU A 5 7.17 -7.11 1.63
N THR A 6 7.83 -6.13 2.27
CA THR A 6 7.90 -6.01 3.73
C THR A 6 6.78 -5.16 4.31
N LYS A 7 6.28 -4.17 3.56
CA LYS A 7 5.18 -3.29 4.03
C LYS A 7 3.84 -3.69 3.42
N LYS A 8 2.81 -3.74 4.28
CA LYS A 8 1.41 -3.95 3.85
C LYS A 8 0.93 -2.71 3.07
N THR A 9 0.55 -2.86 1.80
CA THR A 9 0.08 -1.74 0.94
C THR A 9 -1.07 -0.95 1.56
N GLY A 10 -2.04 -1.62 2.19
CA GLY A 10 -3.15 -0.95 2.87
C GLY A 10 -2.69 -0.06 4.05
N LYS A 11 -1.58 -0.40 4.72
CA LYS A 11 -1.00 0.45 5.76
C LYS A 11 -0.39 1.71 5.15
N ILE A 12 0.29 1.59 4.00
CA ILE A 12 0.87 2.73 3.28
C ILE A 12 -0.23 3.71 2.83
N MET A 13 -1.31 3.19 2.23
CA MET A 13 -2.43 4.03 1.81
C MET A 13 -3.07 4.77 2.99
N ARG A 14 -3.32 4.06 4.10
CA ARG A 14 -3.82 4.70 5.34
C ARG A 14 -2.87 5.75 5.93
N VAL A 15 -1.56 5.65 5.70
CA VAL A 15 -0.61 6.68 6.14
C VAL A 15 -0.71 7.91 5.24
N LEU A 16 -0.84 7.72 3.92
CA LEU A 16 -1.06 8.79 2.97
C LEU A 16 -2.37 9.54 3.23
N ASP A 17 -3.50 8.82 3.29
CA ASP A 17 -4.82 9.43 3.48
C ASP A 17 -4.89 10.22 4.79
N ARG A 18 -4.51 9.59 5.92
CA ARG A 18 -4.53 10.25 7.23
C ARG A 18 -3.57 11.42 7.32
N GLY A 19 -2.40 11.33 6.67
CA GLY A 19 -1.43 12.41 6.65
C GLY A 19 -1.96 13.64 5.90
N LEU A 20 -2.64 13.43 4.76
CA LEU A 20 -3.29 14.49 4.00
C LEU A 20 -4.45 15.12 4.77
N ASP A 21 -5.37 14.30 5.30
CA ASP A 21 -6.52 14.76 6.09
C ASP A 21 -6.06 15.53 7.35
N SER A 22 -4.96 15.09 7.97
CA SER A 22 -4.38 15.73 9.14
C SER A 22 -3.78 17.09 8.85
N THR A 23 -3.22 17.28 7.65
CA THR A 23 -2.67 18.57 7.21
C THR A 23 -3.79 19.60 7.11
N ASP A 24 -4.91 19.23 6.48
CA ASP A 24 -6.10 20.10 6.39
C ASP A 24 -6.73 20.35 7.77
N SER A 25 -6.83 19.30 8.59
CA SER A 25 -7.41 19.39 9.94
C SER A 25 -6.67 20.36 10.85
N ILE A 26 -5.33 20.37 10.84
CA ILE A 26 -4.54 21.29 11.66
C ILE A 26 -4.76 22.74 11.23
N VAL A 27 -4.72 23.02 9.93
CA VAL A 27 -4.94 24.38 9.41
C VAL A 27 -6.32 24.86 9.81
N ASN A 28 -7.35 24.03 9.62
CA ASN A 28 -8.72 24.38 9.98
C ASN A 28 -8.89 24.64 11.48
N VAL A 29 -8.30 23.80 12.32
CA VAL A 29 -8.36 23.95 13.78
C VAL A 29 -7.64 25.21 14.25
N LEU A 30 -6.44 25.49 13.74
CA LEU A 30 -5.67 26.67 14.15
C LEU A 30 -6.35 27.97 13.71
N PHE A 31 -6.71 28.09 12.42
CA PHE A 31 -7.21 29.34 11.86
C PHE A 31 -8.69 29.60 12.12
N PHE A 32 -9.56 28.59 12.05
CA PHE A 32 -11.01 28.78 12.17
C PHE A 32 -11.58 28.47 13.55
N ARG A 33 -10.79 27.88 14.46
CA ARG A 33 -11.25 27.60 15.84
C ARG A 33 -10.39 28.30 16.87
N PHE A 34 -9.08 28.02 16.90
CA PHE A 34 -8.21 28.50 17.97
C PHE A 34 -8.04 30.02 17.95
N VAL A 35 -7.69 30.60 16.79
CA VAL A 35 -7.53 32.06 16.64
C VAL A 35 -8.82 32.83 16.97
N PRO A 36 -10.00 32.50 16.39
CA PRO A 36 -11.26 33.16 16.74
C PRO A 36 -11.61 33.04 18.23
N THR A 37 -11.36 31.88 18.84
CA THR A 37 -11.62 31.68 20.29
C THR A 37 -10.76 32.62 21.14
N LEU A 38 -9.47 32.74 20.84
CA LEU A 38 -8.59 33.68 21.53
C LEU A 38 -9.03 35.14 21.32
N CYS A 39 -9.42 35.50 20.11
CA CYS A 39 -9.96 36.82 19.80
C CYS A 39 -11.27 37.10 20.56
N GLU A 40 -12.18 36.12 20.66
CA GLU A 40 -13.45 36.25 21.38
C GLU A 40 -13.23 36.42 22.89
N VAL A 41 -12.35 35.63 23.50
CA VAL A 41 -11.99 35.78 24.92
C VAL A 41 -11.36 37.15 25.18
N ALA A 42 -10.45 37.60 24.31
CA ALA A 42 -9.83 38.92 24.43
C ALA A 42 -10.86 40.05 24.28
N ALA A 43 -11.75 39.97 23.28
CA ALA A 43 -12.78 40.97 23.04
C ALA A 43 -13.76 41.06 24.22
N VAL A 44 -14.27 39.93 24.73
CA VAL A 44 -15.17 39.92 25.90
C VAL A 44 -14.47 40.47 27.15
N SER A 45 -13.20 40.12 27.36
CA SER A 45 -12.42 40.62 28.50
C SER A 45 -12.21 42.14 28.44
N LEU A 46 -11.95 42.68 27.25
CA LEU A 46 -11.81 44.12 27.02
C LEU A 46 -13.15 44.84 27.20
N VAL A 47 -14.25 44.28 26.68
CA VAL A 47 -15.59 44.83 26.88
C VAL A 47 -15.93 44.91 28.37
N PHE A 48 -15.65 43.86 29.16
CA PHE A 48 -15.87 43.89 30.61
C PHE A 48 -14.98 44.90 31.35
N ALA A 49 -13.71 45.04 30.94
CA ALA A 49 -12.80 45.97 31.59
C ALA A 49 -13.11 47.45 31.28
N PHE A 50 -13.50 47.77 30.04
CA PHE A 50 -13.62 49.16 29.56
C PHE A 50 -15.06 49.65 29.41
N ALA A 51 -16.01 48.80 28.99
CA ALA A 51 -17.40 49.22 28.78
C ALA A 51 -18.23 49.14 30.06
N PHE A 52 -17.96 48.17 30.93
CA PHE A 52 -18.69 47.99 32.20
C PHE A 52 -17.99 48.63 33.41
N ASN A 53 -16.75 49.11 33.25
CA ASN A 53 -15.93 49.77 34.27
C ASN A 53 -15.81 48.99 35.60
N ASP A 54 -15.98 47.66 35.54
CA ASP A 54 -15.93 46.76 36.67
C ASP A 54 -14.85 45.70 36.45
N HIS A 55 -13.71 45.92 37.10
CA HIS A 55 -12.58 45.00 37.07
C HIS A 55 -12.93 43.62 37.66
N TRP A 56 -13.93 43.52 38.53
CA TRP A 56 -14.31 42.27 39.19
C TRP A 56 -14.97 41.28 38.22
N LEU A 57 -15.83 41.76 37.32
CA LEU A 57 -16.43 40.94 36.25
C LEU A 57 -15.36 40.35 35.31
N SER A 58 -14.35 41.15 34.97
CA SER A 58 -13.23 40.69 34.14
C SER A 58 -12.40 39.62 34.86
N VAL A 59 -12.07 39.83 36.14
CA VAL A 59 -11.31 38.85 36.96
C VAL A 59 -12.06 37.54 37.13
N VAL A 60 -13.36 37.57 37.42
CA VAL A 60 -14.19 36.36 37.56
C VAL A 60 -14.27 35.60 36.23
N THR A 61 -14.42 36.31 35.11
CA THR A 61 -14.49 35.69 33.78
C THR A 61 -13.17 35.03 33.41
N VAL A 62 -12.05 35.75 33.51
CA VAL A 62 -10.71 35.25 33.15
C VAL A 62 -10.30 34.07 34.03
N SER A 63 -10.58 34.14 35.35
CA SER A 63 -10.28 33.04 36.27
C SER A 63 -11.13 31.80 35.98
N SER A 64 -12.42 31.96 35.68
CA SER A 64 -13.32 30.86 35.33
C SER A 64 -12.95 30.20 34.01
N VAL A 65 -12.59 30.99 32.99
CA VAL A 65 -12.11 30.48 31.68
C VAL A 65 -10.78 29.75 31.83
N SER A 66 -9.86 30.28 32.64
CA SER A 66 -8.58 29.64 32.93
C SER A 66 -8.78 28.30 33.66
N LEU A 67 -9.64 28.27 34.68
CA LEU A 67 -10.00 27.06 35.41
C LEU A 67 -10.67 26.02 34.49
N TYR A 68 -11.63 26.45 33.66
CA TYR A 68 -12.28 25.60 32.67
C TYR A 68 -11.25 24.97 31.72
N THR A 69 -10.32 25.78 31.20
CA THR A 69 -9.29 25.33 30.25
C THR A 69 -8.37 24.29 30.88
N VAL A 70 -7.90 24.54 32.11
CA VAL A 70 -7.03 23.61 32.85
C VAL A 70 -7.74 22.28 33.15
N VAL A 71 -8.98 22.34 33.65
CA VAL A 71 -9.78 21.13 33.92
C VAL A 71 -10.04 20.35 32.64
N THR A 72 -10.35 21.04 31.54
CA THR A 72 -10.56 20.43 30.22
C THR A 72 -9.29 19.74 29.72
N PHE A 73 -8.13 20.39 29.84
CA PHE A 73 -6.85 19.85 29.38
C PHE A 73 -6.44 18.59 30.16
N ILE A 74 -6.50 18.64 31.50
CA ILE A 74 -6.18 17.51 32.37
C ILE A 74 -7.16 16.36 32.14
N GLY A 75 -8.47 16.65 32.15
CA GLY A 75 -9.51 15.65 31.94
C GLY A 75 -9.42 14.99 30.57
N THR A 76 -9.14 15.76 29.52
CA THR A 76 -8.92 15.24 28.17
C THR A 76 -7.70 14.32 28.13
N THR A 77 -6.59 14.72 28.75
CA THR A 77 -5.36 13.90 28.76
C THR A 77 -5.57 12.55 29.44
N VAL A 78 -6.29 12.52 30.56
CA VAL A 78 -6.64 11.26 31.24
C VAL A 78 -7.60 10.43 30.38
N ARG A 79 -8.66 11.04 29.84
CA ARG A 79 -9.62 10.38 28.95
C ARG A 79 -8.94 9.75 27.74
N LEU A 80 -7.95 10.43 27.15
CA LEU A 80 -7.24 9.92 25.98
C LEU A 80 -6.57 8.58 26.24
N ARG A 81 -6.02 8.34 27.43
CA ARG A 81 -5.42 7.05 27.80
C ARG A 81 -6.43 5.90 27.74
N PHE A 82 -7.63 6.10 28.29
CA PHE A 82 -8.71 5.12 28.24
C PHE A 82 -9.27 4.96 26.82
N LYS A 83 -9.35 6.05 26.07
CA LYS A 83 -9.78 6.03 24.66
C LYS A 83 -8.82 5.21 23.79
N THR A 84 -7.50 5.30 24.01
CA THR A 84 -6.52 4.46 23.30
C THR A 84 -6.77 2.97 23.52
N GLN A 85 -7.07 2.55 24.75
CA GLN A 85 -7.41 1.16 25.05
C GLN A 85 -8.72 0.73 24.38
N SER A 86 -9.75 1.58 24.42
CA SER A 86 -11.03 1.32 23.76
C SER A 86 -10.88 1.17 22.24
N ASN A 87 -10.08 2.04 21.61
CA ASN A 87 -9.75 1.92 20.19
C ASN A 87 -9.00 0.62 19.86
N HIS A 88 -8.14 0.13 20.75
CA HIS A 88 -7.45 -1.15 20.54
C HIS A 88 -8.44 -2.32 20.52
N HIS A 89 -9.42 -2.34 21.43
CA HIS A 89 -10.45 -3.38 21.44
C HIS A 89 -11.41 -3.28 20.24
N ASP A 90 -11.73 -2.05 19.80
CA ASP A 90 -12.52 -1.82 18.57
C ASP A 90 -11.79 -2.34 17.32
N ASN A 91 -10.48 -2.07 17.22
CA ASN A 91 -9.66 -2.59 16.13
C ASN A 91 -9.58 -4.12 16.11
N ASP A 92 -9.40 -4.76 17.28
CA ASP A 92 -9.39 -6.23 17.39
C ASP A 92 -10.73 -6.85 16.94
N ALA A 93 -11.87 -6.23 17.31
CA ALA A 93 -13.19 -6.67 16.85
C ALA A 93 -13.35 -6.51 15.33
N ASN A 94 -12.98 -5.35 14.78
CA ASN A 94 -13.03 -5.08 13.33
C ASN A 94 -12.11 -6.01 12.54
N GLU A 95 -10.89 -6.29 13.03
CA GLU A 95 -9.95 -7.19 12.37
C GLU A 95 -10.53 -8.60 12.25
N LYS A 96 -11.13 -9.14 13.32
CA LYS A 96 -11.79 -10.46 13.29
C LYS A 96 -12.99 -10.51 12.35
N ALA A 97 -13.80 -9.45 12.29
CA ALA A 97 -14.93 -9.36 11.38
C ALA A 97 -14.47 -9.32 9.91
N VAL A 98 -13.48 -8.48 9.59
CA VAL A 98 -12.93 -8.38 8.24
C VAL A 98 -12.25 -9.69 7.82
N ASP A 99 -11.48 -10.32 8.70
CA ASP A 99 -10.77 -11.57 8.40
C ASP A 99 -11.74 -12.72 8.11
N SER A 100 -12.79 -12.88 8.92
CA SER A 100 -13.82 -13.91 8.70
C SER A 100 -14.64 -13.68 7.42
N LEU A 101 -14.98 -12.42 7.09
CA LEU A 101 -15.70 -12.07 5.87
C LEU A 101 -14.82 -12.19 4.61
N THR A 102 -13.54 -11.88 4.73
CA THR A 102 -12.58 -12.03 3.62
C THR A 102 -12.33 -13.51 3.32
N ASN A 103 -12.30 -14.35 4.35
CA ASN A 103 -12.10 -15.79 4.24
C ASN A 103 -13.41 -16.58 4.36
N PHE A 104 -14.53 -16.01 3.89
CA PHE A 104 -15.86 -16.60 4.06
C PHE A 104 -15.97 -18.02 3.47
N GLU A 105 -15.26 -18.30 2.36
CA GLU A 105 -15.22 -19.63 1.75
C GLU A 105 -14.62 -20.65 2.72
N THR A 106 -13.51 -20.32 3.37
CA THR A 106 -12.89 -21.17 4.41
C THR A 106 -13.86 -21.39 5.56
N VAL A 107 -14.49 -20.33 6.08
CA VAL A 107 -15.47 -20.46 7.16
C VAL A 107 -16.62 -21.41 6.75
N LYS A 108 -17.09 -21.31 5.50
CA LYS A 108 -18.15 -22.17 4.94
C LYS A 108 -17.68 -23.60 4.70
N TYR A 109 -16.48 -23.81 4.15
CA TYR A 109 -15.90 -25.13 3.91
C TYR A 109 -15.74 -25.92 5.21
N PHE A 110 -15.43 -25.23 6.31
CA PHE A 110 -15.24 -25.84 7.62
C PHE A 110 -16.44 -25.70 8.56
N ASN A 111 -17.57 -25.14 8.11
CA ASN A 111 -18.81 -24.94 8.90
C ASN A 111 -18.55 -24.26 10.27
N ALA A 112 -17.70 -23.23 10.27
CA ALA A 112 -17.16 -22.58 11.47
C ALA A 112 -17.89 -21.26 11.84
N GLU A 113 -19.08 -21.00 11.30
CA GLU A 113 -19.79 -19.72 11.45
C GLU A 113 -20.08 -19.38 12.92
N LYS A 114 -20.50 -20.37 13.71
CA LYS A 114 -20.80 -20.18 15.13
C LYS A 114 -19.53 -19.81 15.92
N TYR A 115 -18.41 -20.47 15.62
CA TYR A 115 -17.13 -20.19 16.26
C TYR A 115 -16.66 -18.75 15.99
N GLU A 116 -16.70 -18.30 14.73
CA GLU A 116 -16.32 -16.93 14.39
C GLU A 116 -17.27 -15.89 15.00
N THR A 117 -18.57 -16.19 15.07
CA THR A 117 -19.55 -15.32 15.73
C THR A 117 -19.25 -15.16 17.22
N GLU A 118 -19.00 -16.25 17.94
CA GLU A 118 -18.65 -16.21 19.38
C GLU A 118 -17.33 -15.47 19.63
N ARG A 119 -16.33 -15.70 18.78
CA ARG A 119 -15.03 -15.01 18.83
C ARG A 119 -15.17 -13.50 18.61
N TYR A 120 -16.04 -13.08 17.69
CA TYR A 120 -16.37 -11.67 17.48
C TYR A 120 -17.13 -11.08 18.66
N MET A 121 -18.17 -11.75 19.16
CA MET A 121 -18.95 -11.31 20.33
C MET A 121 -18.06 -11.07 21.56
N ALA A 122 -17.14 -11.99 21.86
CA ALA A 122 -16.20 -11.83 22.98
C ALA A 122 -15.29 -10.58 22.83
N SER A 123 -15.03 -10.15 21.60
CA SER A 123 -14.24 -8.96 21.31
C SER A 123 -15.08 -7.69 21.49
N ILE A 124 -16.35 -7.73 21.06
CA ILE A 124 -17.33 -6.67 21.30
C ILE A 124 -17.58 -6.45 22.79
N ASP A 125 -17.67 -7.49 23.61
CA ASP A 125 -17.86 -7.35 25.05
C ASP A 125 -16.70 -6.58 25.72
N ARG A 126 -15.46 -6.88 25.34
CA ARG A 126 -14.28 -6.14 25.83
C ARG A 126 -14.27 -4.69 25.37
N TYR A 127 -14.66 -4.45 24.11
CA TYR A 127 -14.83 -3.10 23.58
C TYR A 127 -15.88 -2.32 24.39
N GLN A 128 -17.05 -2.91 24.64
CA GLN A 128 -18.11 -2.30 25.45
C GLN A 128 -17.61 -1.97 26.87
N GLN A 129 -16.94 -2.91 27.54
CA GLN A 129 -16.37 -2.69 28.88
C GLN A 129 -15.41 -1.50 28.92
N SER A 130 -14.48 -1.41 27.97
CA SER A 130 -13.55 -0.27 27.87
C SER A 130 -14.23 1.06 27.49
N THR A 131 -15.34 0.99 26.75
CA THR A 131 -16.13 2.15 26.35
C THR A 131 -16.88 2.75 27.52
N TYR A 132 -17.38 1.93 28.47
CA TYR A 132 -18.06 2.44 29.67
C TYR A 132 -17.16 3.36 30.49
N LEU A 133 -15.90 2.98 30.72
CA LEU A 133 -14.94 3.84 31.42
C LEU A 133 -14.70 5.14 30.65
N THR A 134 -14.47 5.06 29.34
CA THR A 134 -14.24 6.24 28.50
C THR A 134 -15.42 7.21 28.51
N ARG A 135 -16.67 6.70 28.46
CA ARG A 135 -17.89 7.51 28.58
C ARG A 135 -18.09 8.07 29.98
N GLY A 136 -17.79 7.29 31.02
CA GLY A 136 -17.86 7.73 32.41
C GLY A 136 -16.97 8.94 32.67
N TYR A 137 -15.70 8.90 32.22
CA TYR A 137 -14.77 10.02 32.33
C TYR A 137 -15.24 11.26 31.53
N LEU A 138 -15.79 11.06 30.33
CA LEU A 138 -16.35 12.16 29.55
C LEU A 138 -17.51 12.84 30.28
N ASN A 139 -18.43 12.06 30.84
CA ASN A 139 -19.55 12.61 31.59
C ASN A 139 -19.10 13.34 32.86
N ALA A 140 -18.12 12.79 33.60
CA ALA A 140 -17.54 13.46 34.75
C ALA A 140 -16.88 14.80 34.38
N LEU A 141 -16.17 14.85 33.24
CA LEU A 141 -15.58 16.08 32.71
C LEU A 141 -16.66 17.10 32.34
N ASN A 142 -17.71 16.69 31.63
CA ASN A 142 -18.82 17.56 31.24
C ASN A 142 -19.54 18.13 32.48
N VAL A 143 -19.74 17.33 33.53
CA VAL A 143 -20.33 17.80 34.80
C VAL A 143 -19.43 18.85 35.46
N ALA A 144 -18.12 18.62 35.53
CA ALA A 144 -17.18 19.59 36.08
C ALA A 144 -17.17 20.92 35.29
N GLN A 145 -17.18 20.83 33.95
CA GLN A 145 -17.26 21.98 33.05
C GLN A 145 -18.57 22.76 33.25
N GLN A 146 -19.71 22.07 33.31
CA GLN A 146 -21.02 22.67 33.53
C GLN A 146 -21.10 23.38 34.89
N LEU A 147 -20.49 22.81 35.94
CA LEU A 147 -20.42 23.44 37.27
C LEU A 147 -19.60 24.73 37.23
N ILE A 148 -18.46 24.74 36.55
CA ILE A 148 -17.63 25.95 36.38
C ILE A 148 -18.41 27.03 35.63
N GLN A 149 -19.03 26.68 34.50
CA GLN A 149 -19.82 27.61 33.68
C GLN A 149 -21.01 28.18 34.47
N SER A 150 -21.77 27.31 35.15
CA SER A 150 -22.95 27.73 35.92
C SER A 150 -22.56 28.62 37.11
N THR A 151 -21.44 28.33 37.77
CA THR A 151 -20.91 29.16 38.86
C THR A 151 -20.44 30.52 38.34
N CYS A 152 -19.71 30.55 37.22
CA CYS A 152 -19.28 31.79 36.58
C CYS A 152 -20.48 32.67 36.20
N LEU A 153 -21.49 32.07 35.56
CA LEU A 153 -22.71 32.77 35.17
C LEU A 153 -23.45 33.30 36.40
N PHE A 154 -23.62 32.49 37.45
CA PHE A 154 -24.29 32.90 38.68
C PHE A 154 -23.58 34.10 39.33
N VAL A 155 -22.25 34.03 39.51
CA VAL A 155 -21.47 35.10 40.15
C VAL A 155 -21.54 36.39 39.33
N CYS A 156 -21.40 36.31 38.01
CA CYS A 156 -21.46 37.50 37.16
C CYS A 156 -22.87 38.11 37.11
N MET A 157 -23.91 37.28 37.06
CA MET A 157 -25.31 37.74 37.16
C MET A 157 -25.59 38.39 38.52
N ALA A 158 -25.06 37.85 39.62
CA ALA A 158 -25.21 38.45 40.94
C ALA A 158 -24.52 39.82 41.04
N ILE A 159 -23.28 39.95 40.57
CA ILE A 159 -22.55 41.22 40.53
C ILE A 159 -23.31 42.25 39.68
N THR A 160 -23.71 41.86 38.47
CA THR A 160 -24.42 42.74 37.54
C THR A 160 -25.77 43.16 38.10
N GLY A 161 -26.52 42.23 38.73
CA GLY A 161 -27.80 42.53 39.38
C GLY A 161 -27.69 43.54 40.52
N ILE A 162 -26.64 43.44 41.35
CA ILE A 162 -26.36 44.42 42.40
C ILE A 162 -26.09 45.80 41.77
N GLN A 163 -25.27 45.88 40.72
CA GLN A 163 -24.97 47.15 40.06
C GLN A 163 -26.18 47.78 39.36
N VAL A 164 -27.06 46.96 38.78
CA VAL A 164 -28.34 47.43 38.21
C VAL A 164 -29.24 48.01 39.30
N SER A 165 -29.34 47.35 40.46
CA SER A 165 -30.13 47.86 41.60
C SER A 165 -29.57 49.16 42.20
N GLN A 166 -28.25 49.38 42.09
CA GLN A 166 -27.58 50.62 42.49
C GLN A 166 -27.65 51.72 41.42
N GLY A 167 -28.20 51.43 40.23
CA GLY A 167 -28.30 52.37 39.11
C GLY A 167 -27.01 52.60 38.32
N HIS A 168 -25.97 51.79 38.55
CA HIS A 168 -24.70 51.87 37.82
C HIS A 168 -24.75 51.21 36.43
N LEU A 169 -25.62 50.22 36.25
CA LEU A 169 -25.82 49.48 35.00
C LEU A 169 -27.30 49.41 34.61
N THR A 170 -27.58 49.14 33.33
CA THR A 170 -28.94 49.02 32.78
C THR A 170 -29.44 47.57 32.74
N VAL A 171 -30.73 47.38 32.48
CA VAL A 171 -31.28 46.03 32.22
C VAL A 171 -30.70 45.42 30.94
N GLY A 172 -30.34 46.25 29.94
CA GLY A 172 -29.66 45.79 28.72
C GLY A 172 -28.28 45.20 29.02
N ASP A 173 -27.55 45.83 29.94
CA ASP A 173 -26.24 45.38 30.43
C ASP A 173 -26.32 44.00 31.10
N PHE A 174 -27.37 43.78 31.91
CA PHE A 174 -27.63 42.47 32.52
C PHE A 174 -27.80 41.35 31.47
N VAL A 175 -28.58 41.60 30.41
CA VAL A 175 -28.77 40.62 29.33
C VAL A 175 -27.49 40.43 28.51
N ALA A 176 -26.73 41.50 28.28
CA ALA A 176 -25.46 41.46 27.55
C ALA A 176 -24.41 40.60 28.27
N VAL A 177 -24.21 40.79 29.58
CA VAL A 177 -23.26 40.01 30.39
C VAL A 177 -23.59 38.51 30.33
N GLY A 178 -24.87 38.14 30.46
CA GLY A 178 -25.30 36.74 30.37
C GLY A 178 -25.02 36.14 28.99
N SER A 179 -25.27 36.92 27.93
CA SER A 179 -25.02 36.50 26.54
C SER A 179 -23.53 36.33 26.24
N TYR A 180 -22.68 37.25 26.71
CA TYR A 180 -21.22 37.16 26.54
C TYR A 180 -20.63 35.95 27.26
N ILE A 181 -21.08 35.68 28.50
CA ILE A 181 -20.64 34.51 29.25
C ILE A 181 -21.08 33.21 28.55
N LEU A 182 -22.31 33.12 28.07
CA LEU A 182 -22.73 31.92 27.35
C LEU A 182 -21.96 31.71 26.04
N ASN A 183 -21.60 32.78 25.33
CA ASN A 183 -20.84 32.67 24.09
C ASN A 183 -19.37 32.32 24.32
N ILE A 184 -18.72 32.85 25.37
CA ILE A 184 -17.29 32.59 25.63
C ILE A 184 -17.00 31.10 25.91
N PHE A 185 -17.95 30.36 26.50
CA PHE A 185 -17.78 28.94 26.84
C PHE A 185 -18.06 28.00 25.66
N LYS A 186 -18.89 28.38 24.67
CA LYS A 186 -19.21 27.54 23.50
C LYS A 186 -17.98 27.03 22.74
N PRO A 187 -17.00 27.88 22.35
CA PRO A 187 -15.82 27.38 21.66
C PRO A 187 -14.93 26.52 22.58
N LEU A 188 -14.98 26.74 23.90
CA LEU A 188 -14.20 25.99 24.89
C LEU A 188 -14.66 24.53 25.02
N ASP A 189 -15.94 24.23 24.79
CA ASP A 189 -16.48 22.85 24.81
C ASP A 189 -15.77 21.91 23.83
N SER A 190 -15.25 22.47 22.73
CA SER A 190 -14.52 21.71 21.70
C SER A 190 -13.01 21.62 21.95
N LEU A 191 -12.46 22.22 23.00
CA LEU A 191 -11.02 22.24 23.27
C LEU A 191 -10.41 20.84 23.38
N GLY A 192 -11.11 19.91 24.02
CA GLY A 192 -10.64 18.53 24.14
C GLY A 192 -10.52 17.82 22.78
N ALA A 193 -11.47 18.08 21.87
CA ALA A 193 -11.43 17.56 20.51
C ALA A 193 -10.30 18.21 19.70
N ILE A 194 -10.14 19.53 19.81
CA ILE A 194 -9.06 20.31 19.18
C ILE A 194 -7.68 19.78 19.60
N TYR A 195 -7.45 19.59 20.89
CA TYR A 195 -6.20 19.04 21.41
C TYR A 195 -5.91 17.66 20.80
N ASN A 196 -6.90 16.77 20.81
CA ASN A 196 -6.75 15.44 20.23
C ASN A 196 -6.45 15.50 18.72
N THR A 197 -7.13 16.37 17.97
CA THR A 197 -6.86 16.57 16.54
C THR A 197 -5.43 17.05 16.32
N ILE A 198 -4.96 18.04 17.09
CA ILE A 198 -3.57 18.53 16.97
C ILE A 198 -2.57 17.40 17.22
N VAL A 199 -2.71 16.67 18.33
CA VAL A 199 -1.80 15.57 18.68
C VAL A 199 -1.81 14.48 17.61
N GLN A 200 -3.00 14.04 17.18
CA GLN A 200 -3.15 12.99 16.18
C GLN A 200 -2.58 13.44 14.83
N SER A 201 -2.87 14.66 14.42
CA SER A 201 -2.41 15.19 13.14
C SER A 201 -0.90 15.39 13.11
N VAL A 202 -0.26 15.75 14.22
CA VAL A 202 1.22 15.77 14.31
C VAL A 202 1.79 14.36 14.11
N VAL A 203 1.21 13.33 14.74
CA VAL A 203 1.65 11.93 14.57
C VAL A 203 1.44 11.45 13.14
N ASP A 204 0.28 11.69 12.55
CA ASP A 204 -0.04 11.24 11.19
C ASP A 204 0.80 11.97 10.12
N MET A 205 1.03 13.29 10.28
CA MET A 205 1.97 14.02 9.44
C MET A 205 3.41 13.51 9.62
N SER A 206 3.85 13.18 10.84
CA SER A 206 5.17 12.59 11.07
C SER A 206 5.32 11.26 10.32
N ASN A 207 4.31 10.39 10.37
CA ASN A 207 4.31 9.12 9.64
C ASN A 207 4.33 9.34 8.11
N LEU A 208 3.60 10.35 7.62
CA LEU A 208 3.61 10.74 6.20
C LEU A 208 5.00 11.25 5.79
N VAL A 209 5.60 12.13 6.58
CA VAL A 209 6.96 12.64 6.36
C VAL A 209 7.95 11.48 6.32
N GLU A 210 7.89 10.55 7.28
CA GLU A 210 8.75 9.35 7.29
C GLU A 210 8.58 8.52 6.02
N LEU A 211 7.33 8.37 5.53
CA LEU A 211 7.04 7.67 4.28
C LEU A 211 7.61 8.40 3.05
N LEU A 212 7.47 9.73 2.99
CA LEU A 212 7.97 10.56 1.88
C LEU A 212 9.51 10.61 1.85
N HIS A 213 10.17 10.43 2.99
CA HIS A 213 11.64 10.38 3.09
C HIS A 213 12.22 8.97 2.82
N GLN A 214 11.40 7.97 2.51
CA GLN A 214 11.90 6.65 2.16
C GLN A 214 12.66 6.71 0.83
N THR A 215 13.94 6.38 0.86
CA THR A 215 14.76 6.26 -0.35
C THR A 215 14.53 4.91 -1.03
N PRO A 216 14.33 4.86 -2.36
CA PRO A 216 14.25 3.60 -3.09
C PRO A 216 15.51 2.74 -2.92
N ASP A 217 15.34 1.41 -2.81
CA ASP A 217 16.47 0.47 -2.68
C ASP A 217 17.42 0.49 -3.88
N VAL A 218 16.88 0.81 -5.07
CA VAL A 218 17.60 0.81 -6.34
C VAL A 218 17.41 2.18 -7.00
N LEU A 219 18.49 2.94 -7.11
CA LEU A 219 18.53 4.25 -7.77
C LEU A 219 19.33 4.18 -9.07
N ASP A 220 18.90 4.97 -10.04
CA ASP A 220 19.66 5.16 -11.28
C ASP A 220 20.80 6.14 -11.03
N LYS A 221 21.92 5.94 -11.73
CA LYS A 221 23.03 6.88 -11.74
C LYS A 221 22.71 8.06 -12.64
N ASP A 222 23.23 9.24 -12.31
CA ASP A 222 22.97 10.48 -13.06
C ASP A 222 23.40 10.40 -14.54
N ASP A 223 24.39 9.56 -14.87
CA ASP A 223 24.99 9.38 -16.20
C ASP A 223 24.49 8.14 -16.97
N ALA A 224 23.35 7.57 -16.56
CA ALA A 224 22.77 6.36 -17.12
C ALA A 224 22.62 6.38 -18.67
N LYS A 225 23.22 5.39 -19.36
CA LYS A 225 23.27 5.30 -20.84
C LYS A 225 22.06 4.57 -21.42
N ARG A 226 21.55 4.99 -22.60
CA ARG A 226 20.40 4.35 -23.28
C ARG A 226 20.81 3.57 -24.53
N ARG A 227 21.27 2.31 -24.45
CA ARG A 227 21.46 1.43 -25.63
C ARG A 227 21.44 -0.04 -25.25
N TYR A 228 20.76 -0.88 -26.05
CA TYR A 228 20.85 -2.35 -25.91
C TYR A 228 20.69 -3.12 -27.23
N GLN A 229 21.67 -3.97 -27.52
CA GLN A 229 21.55 -5.17 -28.36
C GLN A 229 21.41 -6.44 -27.49
N PRO A 230 21.10 -7.62 -28.04
CA PRO A 230 20.46 -8.69 -27.28
C PRO A 230 21.45 -9.76 -26.77
N THR A 231 22.53 -9.38 -26.08
CA THR A 231 23.35 -10.39 -25.35
C THR A 231 23.23 -10.17 -23.86
N VAL A 232 22.80 -11.19 -23.12
CA VAL A 232 22.66 -11.15 -21.66
C VAL A 232 23.78 -11.98 -21.04
N ARG A 233 24.58 -11.40 -20.16
CA ARG A 233 25.66 -12.10 -19.45
C ARG A 233 25.55 -11.89 -17.95
N PHE A 234 25.48 -12.99 -17.22
CA PHE A 234 25.69 -13.02 -15.77
C PHE A 234 27.17 -13.32 -15.54
N ASP A 235 27.86 -12.46 -14.80
CA ASP A 235 29.30 -12.52 -14.57
C ASP A 235 29.56 -12.58 -13.05
N HIS A 236 29.79 -13.80 -12.55
CA HIS A 236 30.07 -14.12 -11.14
C HIS A 236 29.01 -13.59 -10.16
N VAL A 237 27.74 -13.66 -10.56
CA VAL A 237 26.63 -13.04 -9.84
C VAL A 237 26.35 -13.78 -8.53
N SER A 238 26.41 -13.05 -7.43
CA SER A 238 25.94 -13.51 -6.12
C SER A 238 24.90 -12.54 -5.57
N PHE A 239 23.86 -13.05 -4.93
CA PHE A 239 22.77 -12.23 -4.44
C PHE A 239 22.09 -12.88 -3.23
N THR A 240 21.73 -12.08 -2.24
CA THR A 240 20.89 -12.49 -1.10
C THR A 240 19.78 -11.46 -0.88
N TYR A 241 18.55 -11.94 -0.63
CA TYR A 241 17.45 -11.03 -0.31
C TYR A 241 17.70 -10.29 1.00
N PRO A 242 17.39 -8.97 1.10
CA PRO A 242 17.60 -8.23 2.34
C PRO A 242 16.84 -8.88 3.51
N GLY A 243 17.52 -9.06 4.64
CA GLY A 243 16.96 -9.70 5.84
C GLY A 243 16.93 -11.22 5.81
N GLN A 244 17.45 -11.88 4.77
CA GLN A 244 17.60 -13.34 4.71
C GLN A 244 19.07 -13.77 4.90
N PRO A 245 19.32 -15.01 5.38
CA PRO A 245 20.68 -15.55 5.47
C PRO A 245 21.32 -15.67 4.08
N SER A 246 22.63 -15.46 3.99
CA SER A 246 23.42 -15.58 2.74
C SER A 246 23.37 -16.97 2.10
N THR A 247 22.94 -17.98 2.85
CA THR A 247 22.72 -19.34 2.36
C THR A 247 21.56 -19.44 1.37
N ASN A 248 20.59 -18.52 1.42
CA ASN A 248 19.31 -18.56 0.69
C ASN A 248 19.30 -17.68 -0.57
N GLY A 249 20.45 -17.61 -1.25
CA GLY A 249 20.69 -16.71 -2.36
C GLY A 249 21.41 -17.38 -3.53
N LEU A 250 21.62 -16.62 -4.61
CA LEU A 250 22.46 -17.06 -5.73
C LEU A 250 23.93 -16.93 -5.35
N LYS A 251 24.74 -17.90 -5.77
CA LYS A 251 26.16 -18.04 -5.41
C LYS A 251 26.98 -18.22 -6.69
N ASN A 252 27.73 -17.18 -7.05
CA ASN A 252 28.70 -17.19 -8.14
C ASN A 252 28.17 -17.75 -9.48
N ILE A 253 27.03 -17.25 -9.94
CA ILE A 253 26.39 -17.69 -11.18
C ILE A 253 26.98 -16.95 -12.37
N SER A 254 27.48 -17.71 -13.36
CA SER A 254 28.08 -17.17 -14.59
C SER A 254 27.56 -17.89 -15.84
N PHE A 255 26.86 -17.16 -16.71
CA PHE A 255 26.42 -17.68 -18.01
C PHE A 255 26.20 -16.54 -19.02
N THR A 256 26.07 -16.88 -20.29
CA THR A 256 25.78 -15.92 -21.36
C THR A 256 24.69 -16.47 -22.28
N ILE A 257 23.72 -15.63 -22.61
CA ILE A 257 22.69 -15.90 -23.61
C ILE A 257 22.98 -14.99 -24.80
N GLY A 258 23.39 -15.59 -25.91
CA GLY A 258 23.64 -14.87 -27.14
C GLY A 258 22.37 -14.39 -27.84
N PRO A 259 22.50 -13.52 -28.87
CA PRO A 259 21.39 -13.07 -29.70
C PRO A 259 20.61 -14.24 -30.30
N GLY A 260 19.29 -14.26 -30.09
CA GLY A 260 18.40 -15.30 -30.62
C GLY A 260 18.56 -16.68 -29.96
N GLN A 261 19.41 -16.79 -28.93
CA GLN A 261 19.55 -18.03 -28.18
C GLN A 261 18.52 -18.11 -27.06
N THR A 262 18.11 -19.35 -26.78
CA THR A 262 17.20 -19.69 -25.70
C THR A 262 17.95 -20.50 -24.65
N LEU A 263 18.09 -19.96 -23.44
CA LEU A 263 18.61 -20.65 -22.28
C LEU A 263 17.44 -21.09 -21.39
N ALA A 264 17.30 -22.39 -21.14
CA ALA A 264 16.38 -22.93 -20.16
C ALA A 264 17.04 -23.07 -18.79
N VAL A 265 16.34 -22.70 -17.72
CA VAL A 265 16.76 -22.86 -16.34
C VAL A 265 15.83 -23.84 -15.65
N VAL A 266 16.41 -24.90 -15.10
CA VAL A 266 15.72 -25.95 -14.35
C VAL A 266 16.33 -26.09 -12.96
N GLY A 267 15.58 -26.68 -12.04
CA GLY A 267 16.02 -26.86 -10.66
C GLY A 267 14.86 -27.02 -9.70
N THR A 268 15.16 -27.42 -8.48
CA THR A 268 14.17 -27.60 -7.40
C THR A 268 13.45 -26.28 -7.05
N THR A 269 12.32 -26.39 -6.37
CA THR A 269 11.63 -25.21 -5.80
C THR A 269 12.57 -24.52 -4.81
N GLY A 270 12.76 -23.21 -4.95
CA GLY A 270 13.70 -22.46 -4.11
C GLY A 270 15.16 -22.45 -4.59
N ALA A 271 15.49 -23.11 -5.71
CA ALA A 271 16.85 -23.10 -6.28
C ALA A 271 17.34 -21.73 -6.78
N GLY A 272 16.47 -20.70 -6.81
CA GLY A 272 16.82 -19.34 -7.23
C GLY A 272 16.43 -18.96 -8.67
N LYS A 273 15.61 -19.77 -9.34
CA LYS A 273 15.19 -19.54 -10.74
C LYS A 273 14.52 -18.18 -10.96
N SER A 274 13.45 -17.87 -10.23
CA SER A 274 12.78 -16.56 -10.29
C SER A 274 13.63 -15.40 -9.72
N THR A 275 14.71 -15.70 -9.00
CA THR A 275 15.67 -14.65 -8.59
C THR A 275 16.46 -14.15 -9.80
N LEU A 276 16.81 -15.02 -10.76
CA LEU A 276 17.46 -14.60 -12.00
C LEU A 276 16.61 -13.59 -12.79
N SER A 277 15.32 -13.87 -12.94
CA SER A 277 14.41 -12.94 -13.64
C SER A 277 14.27 -11.62 -12.89
N ARG A 278 14.12 -11.65 -11.55
CA ARG A 278 14.03 -10.42 -10.73
C ARG A 278 15.29 -9.56 -10.80
N LEU A 279 16.49 -10.17 -10.83
CA LEU A 279 17.75 -9.46 -10.98
C LEU A 279 17.92 -8.90 -12.40
N LEU A 280 17.51 -9.64 -13.44
CA LEU A 280 17.55 -9.16 -14.82
C LEU A 280 16.68 -7.90 -15.02
N PHE A 281 15.51 -7.85 -14.38
CA PHE A 281 14.64 -6.65 -14.35
C PHE A 281 15.13 -5.54 -13.41
N ARG A 282 16.27 -5.75 -12.75
CA ARG A 282 16.88 -4.88 -11.73
C ARG A 282 15.87 -4.46 -10.67
N PHE A 283 15.11 -5.43 -10.14
CA PHE A 283 14.29 -5.21 -8.94
C PHE A 283 15.10 -5.21 -7.65
N TYR A 284 16.32 -5.76 -7.73
CA TYR A 284 17.36 -5.75 -6.73
C TYR A 284 18.70 -5.57 -7.47
N ASP A 285 19.65 -4.88 -6.84
CA ASP A 285 21.05 -4.91 -7.27
C ASP A 285 21.73 -6.18 -6.72
N VAL A 286 22.73 -6.67 -7.46
CA VAL A 286 23.50 -7.86 -7.07
C VAL A 286 24.40 -7.56 -5.87
N THR A 287 24.67 -8.56 -5.02
CA THR A 287 25.58 -8.42 -3.88
C THR A 287 27.04 -8.48 -4.31
N ALA A 288 27.35 -9.30 -5.33
CA ALA A 288 28.66 -9.38 -5.96
C ALA A 288 28.53 -9.80 -7.42
N GLY A 289 29.56 -9.52 -8.23
CA GLY A 289 29.53 -9.73 -9.67
C GLY A 289 28.74 -8.65 -10.40
N ARG A 290 28.29 -8.95 -11.62
CA ARG A 290 27.51 -8.00 -12.45
C ARG A 290 26.67 -8.71 -13.50
N ILE A 291 25.61 -8.05 -13.94
CA ILE A 291 24.78 -8.48 -15.06
C ILE A 291 24.98 -7.47 -16.19
N LEU A 292 25.32 -7.98 -17.36
CA LEU A 292 25.64 -7.19 -18.53
C LEU A 292 24.60 -7.44 -19.61
N ILE A 293 24.10 -6.38 -20.22
CA ILE A 293 23.36 -6.45 -21.48
C ILE A 293 24.17 -5.71 -22.53
N ASP A 294 24.59 -6.41 -23.58
CA ASP A 294 25.45 -5.86 -24.65
C ASP A 294 26.78 -5.28 -24.10
N GLY A 295 27.36 -5.95 -23.12
CA GLY A 295 28.58 -5.52 -22.43
C GLY A 295 28.42 -4.34 -21.48
N GLN A 296 27.21 -3.77 -21.35
CA GLN A 296 26.91 -2.70 -20.40
C GLN A 296 26.31 -3.27 -19.12
N ASP A 297 26.85 -2.86 -17.98
CA ASP A 297 26.35 -3.27 -16.67
C ASP A 297 25.00 -2.61 -16.41
N ILE A 298 23.97 -3.42 -16.10
CA ILE A 298 22.60 -2.93 -15.88
C ILE A 298 22.51 -1.97 -14.68
N SER A 299 23.47 -2.02 -13.75
CA SER A 299 23.57 -1.08 -12.62
C SER A 299 23.95 0.35 -13.04
N ASN A 300 24.51 0.51 -14.24
CA ASN A 300 24.91 1.79 -14.82
C ASN A 300 23.90 2.31 -15.86
N VAL A 301 22.69 1.75 -15.89
CA VAL A 301 21.66 2.12 -16.86
C VAL A 301 20.34 2.45 -16.17
N ASP A 302 19.64 3.40 -16.79
CA ASP A 302 18.30 3.85 -16.45
C ASP A 302 17.32 2.66 -16.49
N GLN A 303 16.59 2.49 -15.40
CA GLN A 303 15.65 1.39 -15.22
C GLN A 303 14.53 1.40 -16.27
N LYS A 304 14.12 2.57 -16.77
CA LYS A 304 13.06 2.69 -17.78
C LYS A 304 13.52 2.11 -19.12
N SER A 305 14.70 2.50 -19.62
CA SER A 305 15.24 1.93 -20.87
C SER A 305 15.58 0.46 -20.74
N LEU A 306 16.10 0.01 -19.59
CA LEU A 306 16.31 -1.41 -19.31
C LEU A 306 15.00 -2.18 -19.43
N ARG A 307 13.96 -1.76 -18.71
CA ARG A 307 12.66 -2.46 -18.71
C ARG A 307 11.89 -2.31 -20.02
N GLN A 308 12.23 -1.36 -20.89
CA GLN A 308 11.66 -1.28 -22.24
C GLN A 308 12.15 -2.42 -23.13
N VAL A 309 13.40 -2.85 -23.00
CA VAL A 309 13.97 -3.93 -23.84
C VAL A 309 13.70 -5.34 -23.31
N LEU A 310 13.36 -5.46 -22.01
CA LEU A 310 12.98 -6.70 -21.36
C LEU A 310 11.46 -6.92 -21.42
N GLY A 311 11.01 -8.14 -21.69
CA GLY A 311 9.61 -8.56 -21.49
C GLY A 311 9.54 -9.85 -20.70
N ILE A 312 8.41 -10.05 -20.02
CA ILE A 312 8.20 -11.22 -19.16
C ILE A 312 6.79 -11.75 -19.31
N VAL A 313 6.65 -13.07 -19.35
CA VAL A 313 5.42 -13.79 -19.08
C VAL A 313 5.60 -14.45 -17.71
N PRO A 314 4.97 -13.92 -16.65
CA PRO A 314 5.14 -14.45 -15.29
C PRO A 314 4.38 -15.78 -15.10
N GLN A 315 4.74 -16.51 -14.05
CA GLN A 315 4.01 -17.72 -13.61
C GLN A 315 2.57 -17.37 -13.21
N ASP A 316 2.42 -16.36 -12.34
CA ASP A 316 1.13 -15.81 -11.94
C ASP A 316 0.80 -14.55 -12.74
N ALA A 317 0.02 -14.71 -13.81
CA ALA A 317 -0.49 -13.62 -14.63
C ALA A 317 -1.58 -12.81 -13.91
N VAL A 318 -1.17 -11.82 -13.11
CA VAL A 318 -2.10 -10.87 -12.48
C VAL A 318 -2.63 -9.87 -13.50
N MET A 319 -3.94 -9.63 -13.46
CA MET A 319 -4.65 -8.67 -14.30
C MET A 319 -5.11 -7.44 -13.51
N PHE A 320 -5.13 -6.30 -14.19
CA PHE A 320 -5.86 -5.13 -13.72
C PHE A 320 -7.36 -5.41 -13.81
N ASN A 321 -8.14 -4.85 -12.87
CA ASN A 321 -9.60 -4.94 -12.86
C ASN A 321 -10.21 -4.05 -13.96
N ASP A 322 -9.97 -4.44 -15.21
CA ASP A 322 -10.41 -3.71 -16.41
C ASP A 322 -10.69 -4.69 -17.57
N SER A 323 -10.80 -4.22 -18.80
CA SER A 323 -11.08 -5.05 -19.96
C SER A 323 -9.88 -5.91 -20.36
N ILE A 324 -10.13 -6.94 -21.16
CA ILE A 324 -9.07 -7.71 -21.82
C ILE A 324 -8.21 -6.78 -22.68
N TYR A 325 -8.84 -5.87 -23.43
CA TYR A 325 -8.17 -4.83 -24.23
C TYR A 325 -7.17 -4.04 -23.39
N TYR A 326 -7.61 -3.47 -22.26
CA TYR A 326 -6.76 -2.68 -21.39
C TYR A 326 -5.56 -3.51 -20.89
N ASN A 327 -5.81 -4.75 -20.48
CA ASN A 327 -4.77 -5.64 -19.99
C ASN A 327 -3.73 -6.00 -21.05
N ILE A 328 -4.11 -6.12 -22.33
CA ILE A 328 -3.15 -6.35 -23.43
C ILE A 328 -2.43 -5.04 -23.81
N HIS A 329 -3.19 -3.95 -23.98
CA HIS A 329 -2.69 -2.62 -24.34
C HIS A 329 -1.66 -2.07 -23.35
N TYR A 330 -1.78 -2.43 -22.07
CA TYR A 330 -0.80 -2.10 -21.02
C TYR A 330 0.63 -2.55 -21.35
N GLY A 331 0.82 -3.53 -22.25
CA GLY A 331 2.14 -3.94 -22.73
C GLY A 331 2.88 -2.84 -23.50
N ARG A 332 2.15 -1.99 -24.23
CA ARG A 332 2.67 -0.82 -24.98
C ARG A 332 1.56 0.19 -25.23
N LEU A 333 1.53 1.25 -24.41
CA LEU A 333 0.46 2.27 -24.44
C LEU A 333 0.38 3.06 -25.76
N SER A 334 1.44 3.06 -26.55
CA SER A 334 1.46 3.70 -27.88
C SER A 334 0.93 2.81 -29.00
N ALA A 335 0.48 1.58 -28.70
CA ALA A 335 -0.04 0.66 -29.71
C ALA A 335 -1.47 1.04 -30.13
N SER A 336 -1.74 0.86 -31.42
CA SER A 336 -3.08 0.96 -32.01
C SER A 336 -3.96 -0.24 -31.65
N LYS A 337 -5.28 -0.08 -31.79
CA LYS A 337 -6.24 -1.17 -31.56
C LYS A 337 -5.96 -2.40 -32.45
N ALA A 338 -5.57 -2.18 -33.71
CA ALA A 338 -5.20 -3.25 -34.64
C ALA A 338 -3.98 -4.05 -34.17
N GLU A 339 -2.97 -3.39 -33.57
CA GLU A 339 -1.82 -4.09 -32.99
C GLU A 339 -2.22 -4.92 -31.76
N VAL A 340 -3.18 -4.44 -30.95
CA VAL A 340 -3.72 -5.19 -29.80
C VAL A 340 -4.48 -6.44 -30.28
N GLU A 341 -5.31 -6.32 -31.30
CA GLU A 341 -6.03 -7.44 -31.91
C GLU A 341 -5.06 -8.47 -32.51
N ALA A 342 -4.02 -8.01 -33.22
CA ALA A 342 -2.97 -8.88 -33.75
C ALA A 342 -2.21 -9.62 -32.64
N ALA A 343 -1.90 -8.96 -31.53
CA ALA A 343 -1.25 -9.57 -30.38
C ALA A 343 -2.17 -10.60 -29.68
N ALA A 344 -3.47 -10.31 -29.57
CA ALA A 344 -4.44 -11.25 -29.02
C ALA A 344 -4.56 -12.51 -29.88
N LYS A 345 -4.60 -12.34 -31.20
CA LYS A 345 -4.59 -13.42 -32.18
C LYS A 345 -3.34 -14.29 -32.09
N ALA A 346 -2.17 -13.66 -32.03
CA ALA A 346 -0.90 -14.37 -31.87
C ALA A 346 -0.80 -15.15 -30.54
N ALA A 347 -1.56 -14.76 -29.52
CA ALA A 347 -1.68 -15.50 -28.26
C ALA A 347 -2.83 -16.52 -28.23
N ASN A 348 -3.44 -16.81 -29.38
CA ASN A 348 -4.56 -17.76 -29.52
C ASN A 348 -5.78 -17.40 -28.65
N LEU A 349 -6.12 -16.10 -28.58
CA LEU A 349 -7.31 -15.61 -27.88
C LEU A 349 -8.56 -15.51 -28.76
N ASP A 350 -8.45 -15.70 -30.08
CA ASP A 350 -9.55 -15.47 -31.04
C ASP A 350 -10.83 -16.24 -30.70
N SER A 351 -10.73 -17.55 -30.44
CA SER A 351 -11.88 -18.40 -30.12
C SER A 351 -12.52 -18.03 -28.78
N PHE A 352 -11.68 -17.67 -27.80
CA PHE A 352 -12.14 -17.21 -26.50
C PHE A 352 -12.86 -15.86 -26.61
N LEU A 353 -12.27 -14.89 -27.31
CA LEU A 353 -12.88 -13.58 -27.52
C LEU A 353 -14.19 -13.68 -28.30
N ALA A 354 -14.29 -14.58 -29.29
CA ALA A 354 -15.53 -14.83 -30.02
C ALA A 354 -16.62 -15.47 -29.16
N SER A 355 -16.27 -16.18 -28.09
CA SER A 355 -17.24 -16.75 -27.14
C SER A 355 -17.80 -15.73 -26.14
N LEU A 356 -17.16 -14.58 -26.01
CA LEU A 356 -17.55 -13.53 -25.08
C LEU A 356 -18.47 -12.50 -25.77
N PRO A 357 -19.55 -12.05 -25.11
CA PRO A 357 -20.47 -11.08 -25.69
C PRO A 357 -19.80 -9.74 -26.02
N ASP A 358 -18.85 -9.30 -25.19
CA ASP A 358 -18.15 -8.02 -25.33
C ASP A 358 -16.74 -8.17 -25.95
N GLY A 359 -16.35 -9.38 -26.36
CA GLY A 359 -15.02 -9.65 -26.92
C GLY A 359 -13.88 -9.04 -26.10
N LEU A 360 -13.09 -8.17 -26.73
CA LEU A 360 -11.96 -7.48 -26.09
C LEU A 360 -12.36 -6.52 -24.96
N ASP A 361 -13.59 -6.00 -24.97
CA ASP A 361 -14.06 -5.05 -23.96
C ASP A 361 -14.57 -5.75 -22.69
N THR A 362 -14.62 -7.09 -22.69
CA THR A 362 -15.01 -7.91 -21.53
C THR A 362 -14.15 -7.59 -20.30
N LYS A 363 -14.81 -7.23 -19.19
CA LYS A 363 -14.16 -6.94 -17.91
C LYS A 363 -13.71 -8.22 -17.21
N VAL A 364 -12.44 -8.28 -16.79
CA VAL A 364 -11.82 -9.50 -16.23
C VAL A 364 -12.02 -9.66 -14.70
N GLY A 365 -12.50 -8.62 -14.01
CA GLY A 365 -12.66 -8.62 -12.56
C GLY A 365 -11.35 -8.41 -11.80
N GLU A 366 -11.43 -8.27 -10.48
CA GLU A 366 -10.25 -8.08 -9.61
C GLU A 366 -9.27 -9.24 -9.79
N ARG A 367 -8.00 -8.93 -10.09
CA ARG A 367 -6.94 -9.93 -10.38
C ARG A 367 -7.34 -10.98 -11.44
N GLY A 368 -8.26 -10.61 -12.34
CA GLY A 368 -8.75 -11.48 -13.39
C GLY A 368 -9.68 -12.60 -12.92
N LEU A 369 -10.34 -12.50 -11.75
CA LEU A 369 -11.18 -13.58 -11.18
C LEU A 369 -12.21 -14.19 -12.16
N LYS A 370 -12.62 -13.48 -13.22
CA LYS A 370 -13.57 -13.98 -14.23
C LYS A 370 -12.93 -14.83 -15.33
N LEU A 371 -11.60 -14.93 -15.37
CA LEU A 371 -10.85 -15.70 -16.37
C LEU A 371 -10.32 -16.99 -15.77
N SER A 372 -10.31 -18.06 -16.57
CA SER A 372 -9.59 -19.29 -16.22
C SER A 372 -8.07 -19.05 -16.16
N GLY A 373 -7.33 -19.92 -15.46
CA GLY A 373 -5.87 -19.79 -15.35
C GLY A 373 -5.17 -19.72 -16.71
N GLY A 374 -5.60 -20.56 -17.66
CA GLY A 374 -5.05 -20.57 -19.02
C GLY A 374 -5.41 -19.32 -19.84
N GLU A 375 -6.60 -18.74 -19.64
CA GLU A 375 -6.98 -17.47 -20.28
C GLU A 375 -6.14 -16.30 -19.76
N LYS A 376 -5.93 -16.22 -18.44
CA LYS A 376 -5.03 -15.21 -17.85
C LYS A 376 -3.65 -15.31 -18.45
N GLN A 377 -3.15 -16.53 -18.59
CA GLN A 377 -1.83 -16.77 -19.15
C GLN A 377 -1.74 -16.31 -20.61
N ARG A 378 -2.73 -16.64 -21.45
CA ARG A 378 -2.79 -16.16 -22.83
C ARG A 378 -2.85 -14.64 -22.94
N VAL A 379 -3.61 -13.96 -22.07
CA VAL A 379 -3.65 -12.49 -22.02
C VAL A 379 -2.28 -11.90 -21.63
N ALA A 380 -1.56 -12.53 -20.69
CA ALA A 380 -0.19 -12.12 -20.35
C ALA A 380 0.81 -12.35 -21.50
N ILE A 381 0.65 -13.43 -22.26
CA ILE A 381 1.43 -13.70 -23.48
C ILE A 381 1.15 -12.61 -24.53
N ALA A 382 -0.13 -12.29 -24.79
CA ALA A 382 -0.51 -11.20 -25.71
C ALA A 382 0.11 -9.86 -25.28
N ARG A 383 0.09 -9.54 -23.98
CA ARG A 383 0.74 -8.34 -23.41
C ARG A 383 2.24 -8.31 -23.70
N ALA A 384 2.93 -9.45 -23.58
CA ALA A 384 4.35 -9.56 -23.85
C ALA A 384 4.67 -9.49 -25.36
N ILE A 385 3.82 -10.06 -26.21
CA ILE A 385 3.90 -9.95 -27.69
C ILE A 385 3.77 -8.49 -28.12
N LEU A 386 2.76 -7.77 -27.63
CA LEU A 386 2.50 -6.37 -27.98
C LEU A 386 3.67 -5.45 -27.62
N LYS A 387 4.33 -5.74 -26.49
CA LYS A 387 5.51 -5.03 -26.02
C LYS A 387 6.70 -5.19 -26.97
N ASN A 388 6.80 -6.34 -27.66
CA ASN A 388 7.87 -6.67 -28.59
C ASN A 388 9.29 -6.46 -28.01
N PRO A 389 9.66 -7.14 -26.91
CA PRO A 389 10.95 -6.97 -26.25
C PRO A 389 12.10 -7.61 -27.05
N LYS A 390 13.33 -7.16 -26.81
CA LYS A 390 14.56 -7.77 -27.36
C LYS A 390 15.04 -8.96 -26.53
N VAL A 391 14.78 -8.92 -25.22
CA VAL A 391 15.07 -10.00 -24.28
C VAL A 391 13.77 -10.46 -23.66
N MET A 392 13.47 -11.75 -23.79
CA MET A 392 12.22 -12.35 -23.33
C MET A 392 12.50 -13.25 -22.12
N VAL A 393 11.66 -13.14 -21.09
CA VAL A 393 11.68 -14.04 -19.93
C VAL A 393 10.36 -14.80 -19.88
N LEU A 394 10.42 -16.12 -19.89
CA LEU A 394 9.25 -16.99 -19.73
C LEU A 394 9.37 -17.69 -18.38
N ASP A 395 8.59 -17.25 -17.39
CA ASP A 395 8.61 -17.83 -16.05
C ASP A 395 7.44 -18.80 -15.89
N GLU A 396 7.68 -20.10 -16.07
CA GLU A 396 6.65 -21.15 -16.02
C GLU A 396 5.44 -20.86 -16.91
N ALA A 397 5.68 -20.27 -18.08
CA ALA A 397 4.64 -19.67 -18.90
C ALA A 397 3.51 -20.62 -19.35
N THR A 398 3.69 -21.95 -19.24
CA THR A 398 2.71 -22.96 -19.64
C THR A 398 2.13 -23.80 -18.50
N SER A 399 2.45 -23.49 -17.24
CA SER A 399 2.08 -24.34 -16.08
C SER A 399 0.56 -24.47 -15.89
N ALA A 400 -0.20 -23.40 -16.16
CA ALA A 400 -1.65 -23.32 -15.99
C ALA A 400 -2.47 -23.72 -17.23
N LEU A 401 -1.84 -24.29 -18.27
CA LEU A 401 -2.49 -24.67 -19.52
C LEU A 401 -2.78 -26.18 -19.59
N ASP A 402 -3.91 -26.53 -20.20
CA ASP A 402 -4.20 -27.91 -20.60
C ASP A 402 -3.27 -28.35 -21.75
N THR A 403 -3.05 -29.65 -21.91
CA THR A 403 -2.06 -30.22 -22.83
C THR A 403 -2.27 -29.82 -24.30
N ARG A 404 -3.52 -29.65 -24.76
CA ARG A 404 -3.79 -29.29 -26.17
C ARG A 404 -3.47 -27.83 -26.41
N THR A 405 -3.95 -26.96 -25.53
CA THR A 405 -3.70 -25.52 -25.62
C THR A 405 -2.21 -25.21 -25.41
N GLU A 406 -1.55 -25.91 -24.47
CA GLU A 406 -0.12 -25.79 -24.22
C GLU A 406 0.71 -25.95 -25.49
N ARG A 407 0.46 -27.00 -26.29
CA ARG A 407 1.23 -27.25 -27.50
C ARG A 407 1.08 -26.11 -28.51
N SER A 408 -0.15 -25.66 -28.75
CA SER A 408 -0.41 -24.54 -29.67
C SER A 408 0.25 -23.24 -29.22
N ILE A 409 0.21 -22.94 -27.92
CA ILE A 409 0.81 -21.74 -27.35
C ILE A 409 2.33 -21.83 -27.37
N TYR A 410 2.88 -23.01 -27.11
CA TYR A 410 4.31 -23.24 -27.15
C TYR A 410 4.88 -23.02 -28.55
N GLU A 411 4.20 -23.50 -29.60
CA GLU A 411 4.59 -23.27 -30.99
C GLU A 411 4.64 -21.77 -31.33
N GLU A 412 3.65 -20.98 -30.88
CA GLU A 412 3.68 -19.53 -31.07
C GLU A 412 4.76 -18.85 -30.21
N LEU A 413 4.93 -19.25 -28.95
CA LEU A 413 6.01 -18.76 -28.10
C LEU A 413 7.38 -19.03 -28.72
N GLN A 414 7.59 -20.19 -29.34
CA GLN A 414 8.83 -20.51 -30.05
C GLN A 414 9.06 -19.57 -31.25
N ARG A 415 8.03 -19.30 -32.06
CA ARG A 415 8.13 -18.31 -33.15
C ARG A 415 8.48 -16.92 -32.65
N ILE A 416 7.92 -16.53 -31.50
CA ILE A 416 8.25 -15.26 -30.85
C ILE A 416 9.70 -15.32 -30.31
N CYS A 417 10.14 -16.42 -29.72
CA CYS A 417 11.49 -16.50 -29.16
C CYS A 417 12.59 -16.65 -30.22
N ALA A 418 12.29 -17.14 -31.44
CA ALA A 418 13.27 -17.46 -32.48
C ALA A 418 14.26 -16.34 -32.87
N HIS A 419 13.88 -15.08 -32.68
CA HIS A 419 14.74 -13.92 -32.98
C HIS A 419 15.05 -13.07 -31.74
N ARG A 420 14.81 -13.60 -30.55
CA ARG A 420 14.92 -12.89 -29.27
C ARG A 420 15.80 -13.68 -28.33
N THR A 421 16.55 -12.95 -27.52
CA THR A 421 17.36 -13.58 -26.46
C THR A 421 16.43 -13.99 -25.34
N THR A 422 16.35 -15.28 -25.08
CA THR A 422 15.26 -15.84 -24.28
C THR A 422 15.79 -16.59 -23.07
N LEU A 423 15.29 -16.21 -21.89
CA LEU A 423 15.50 -16.92 -20.63
C LEU A 423 14.19 -17.63 -20.27
N VAL A 424 14.20 -18.96 -20.27
CA VAL A 424 13.03 -19.77 -19.93
C VAL A 424 13.27 -20.41 -18.57
N ILE A 425 12.38 -20.16 -17.60
CA ILE A 425 12.33 -20.90 -16.34
C ILE A 425 11.25 -21.96 -16.52
N ALA A 426 11.64 -23.23 -16.53
CA ALA A 426 10.75 -24.32 -16.87
C ALA A 426 10.59 -25.30 -15.70
N HIS A 427 9.37 -25.86 -15.61
CA HIS A 427 9.01 -27.00 -14.76
C HIS A 427 8.53 -28.20 -15.59
N ARG A 428 8.52 -28.12 -16.93
CA ARG A 428 8.18 -29.23 -17.83
C ARG A 428 9.34 -29.56 -18.78
N LEU A 429 9.61 -30.85 -18.94
CA LEU A 429 10.69 -31.37 -19.78
C LEU A 429 10.49 -31.03 -21.27
N SER A 430 9.24 -30.93 -21.71
CA SER A 430 8.86 -30.55 -23.08
C SER A 430 9.37 -29.15 -23.45
N THR A 431 9.42 -28.23 -22.48
CA THR A 431 9.85 -26.84 -22.68
C THR A 431 11.37 -26.71 -22.74
N ILE A 432 12.11 -27.62 -22.11
CA ILE A 432 13.59 -27.51 -21.99
C ILE A 432 14.33 -28.22 -23.11
N ARG A 433 13.71 -29.22 -23.73
CA ARG A 433 14.36 -30.05 -24.77
C ARG A 433 14.81 -29.24 -25.98
N GLU A 434 14.02 -28.24 -26.38
CA GLU A 434 14.29 -27.40 -27.55
C GLU A 434 15.15 -26.15 -27.21
N ALA A 435 15.61 -26.03 -25.96
CA ALA A 435 16.50 -24.94 -25.59
C ALA A 435 17.90 -25.17 -26.17
N HIS A 436 18.56 -24.10 -26.59
CA HIS A 436 19.93 -24.17 -27.10
C HIS A 436 20.89 -24.60 -25.99
N GLU A 437 20.60 -24.20 -24.76
CA GLU A 437 21.36 -24.55 -23.58
C GLU A 437 20.41 -24.69 -22.38
N ILE A 438 20.73 -25.63 -21.49
CA ILE A 438 20.02 -25.90 -20.25
C ILE A 438 20.99 -25.61 -19.11
N LEU A 439 20.52 -24.86 -18.12
CA LEU A 439 21.19 -24.53 -16.87
C LEU A 439 20.45 -25.20 -15.71
N VAL A 440 21.12 -26.10 -15.00
CA VAL A 440 20.60 -26.74 -13.80
C VAL A 440 21.05 -25.97 -12.57
N LEU A 441 20.10 -25.44 -11.80
CA LEU A 441 20.31 -24.75 -10.54
C LEU A 441 19.93 -25.63 -9.35
N ASP A 442 20.75 -25.60 -8.32
CA ASP A 442 20.46 -26.21 -7.02
C ASP A 442 21.00 -25.36 -5.88
N HIS A 443 20.18 -25.09 -4.87
CA HIS A 443 20.54 -24.28 -3.71
C HIS A 443 21.32 -22.97 -4.04
N GLY A 444 20.96 -22.35 -5.16
CA GLY A 444 21.56 -21.10 -5.65
C GLY A 444 22.89 -21.25 -6.39
N GLN A 445 23.33 -22.47 -6.69
CA GLN A 445 24.55 -22.77 -7.45
C GLN A 445 24.22 -23.41 -8.79
N MET A 446 25.12 -23.24 -9.76
CA MET A 446 25.07 -23.91 -11.05
C MET A 446 25.65 -25.32 -10.90
N LEU A 447 24.82 -26.35 -11.07
CA LEU A 447 25.27 -27.75 -11.05
C LEU A 447 25.74 -28.22 -12.42
N GLU A 448 24.94 -27.94 -13.46
CA GLU A 448 25.19 -28.44 -14.81
C GLU A 448 24.80 -27.41 -15.85
N ARG A 449 25.48 -27.46 -16.99
CA ARG A 449 25.25 -26.57 -18.13
C ARG A 449 25.59 -27.29 -19.43
N GLY A 450 24.70 -27.23 -20.41
CA GLY A 450 24.92 -27.79 -21.75
C GLY A 450 23.63 -27.97 -22.54
N SER A 451 23.73 -28.51 -23.75
CA SER A 451 22.55 -28.93 -24.51
C SER A 451 21.90 -30.16 -23.87
N HIS A 452 20.64 -30.43 -24.23
CA HIS A 452 19.89 -31.59 -23.75
C HIS A 452 20.67 -32.91 -23.95
N ASP A 453 21.15 -33.15 -25.17
CA ASP A 453 21.87 -34.38 -25.53
C ASP A 453 23.19 -34.51 -24.76
N HIS A 454 23.89 -33.39 -24.54
CA HIS A 454 25.13 -33.38 -23.78
C HIS A 454 24.92 -33.74 -22.31
N LEU A 455 23.89 -33.19 -21.67
CA LEU A 455 23.59 -33.47 -20.26
C LEU A 455 23.15 -34.92 -20.05
N ILE A 456 22.34 -35.48 -20.95
CA ILE A 456 21.95 -36.89 -20.91
C ILE A 456 23.18 -37.80 -21.05
N ALA A 457 24.08 -37.49 -21.98
CA ALA A 457 25.27 -38.30 -22.24
C ALA A 457 26.27 -38.31 -21.06
N GLN A 458 26.38 -37.21 -20.31
CA GLN A 458 27.34 -37.10 -19.21
C GLN A 458 26.91 -37.80 -17.91
N ASN A 459 25.60 -37.81 -17.58
CA ASN A 459 25.14 -38.25 -16.25
C ASN A 459 23.96 -39.24 -16.28
N GLY A 460 23.60 -39.82 -17.44
CA GLY A 460 22.46 -40.74 -17.55
C GLY A 460 21.09 -40.07 -17.35
N GLY A 461 21.06 -38.74 -17.30
CA GLY A 461 19.89 -37.89 -17.05
C GLY A 461 20.33 -36.47 -16.68
N ILE A 462 19.40 -35.51 -16.75
CA ILE A 462 19.62 -34.14 -16.26
C ILE A 462 19.52 -34.21 -14.74
N LYS A 463 20.56 -33.83 -13.98
CA LYS A 463 20.46 -33.89 -12.52
C LYS A 463 19.29 -33.04 -12.04
N LEU A 464 18.44 -33.62 -11.17
CA LEU A 464 17.19 -33.04 -10.63
C LEU A 464 15.96 -33.14 -11.54
N TYR A 465 16.03 -33.84 -12.68
CA TYR A 465 14.90 -34.07 -13.58
C TYR A 465 14.58 -35.55 -13.80
#